data_AF-A0A8T9Q6F2-F1
#
_entry.id   AF-A0A8T9Q6F2-F1
#
_cell.length_a   1.000
_cell.length_b   1.000
_cell.length_c   1.000
_cell.angle_alpha   90.00
_cell.angle_beta   90.00
_cell.angle_gamma   90.00
#
_symmetry.space_group_name_H-M   'P 1'
#
loop_
_entity.id
_entity.type
_entity.pdbx_description
1 polymer ?
#
loop_
_entity_poly.entity_id
_entity_poly.type
_entity_poly.pdbx_seq_one_letter_code
_entity_poly.pdbx_strand_id
1 'polypeptide(L)'
;MAVQSWEERLAAANAAAATNTDTSTPHKKPKGFFREWGDAILFAVIAATLIRWATFEAYTIPTPSMEHSLLVGDYLFVSKLHYGPRTPQTPLQVPLTHQTLWGFNVKSYSDAIQLPSYRLPGFSEVKRNDVVVFNVPFEDMHPADLRTNYIKRCVAVAGDVLEIKNLQVYVNGKPAVDPPQSQNRYFLQVNEPVRDKVFQEQGISDFNSPTGVPQPQMTQMGPAYVVDATPQTAEFFKKQSFIKGVVLDQAPAGQGRPRYFPITPITRTARRPLRRSQNLEQGQLRPATVAQGRPDGAAHSGKHAHLPENHHALRAQ
;
A
#
# COMPACT_ATOMS: atom_id res chain seq x y z
N MET A 1 -45.88 35.15 -67.55
CA MET A 1 -45.12 34.60 -66.42
C MET A 1 -44.77 33.15 -66.74
N ALA A 2 -43.59 32.88 -67.29
CA ALA A 2 -43.17 31.50 -67.58
C ALA A 2 -42.67 30.85 -66.28
N VAL A 3 -43.24 29.71 -65.91
CA VAL A 3 -42.78 28.92 -64.76
C VAL A 3 -41.62 28.05 -65.25
N GLN A 4 -40.40 28.38 -64.84
CA GLN A 4 -39.20 27.58 -65.14
C GLN A 4 -39.37 26.15 -64.63
N SER A 5 -38.87 25.17 -65.38
CA SER A 5 -39.01 23.76 -65.02
C SER A 5 -38.15 23.43 -63.80
N TRP A 6 -38.50 22.37 -63.07
CA TRP A 6 -37.69 21.92 -61.93
C TRP A 6 -36.28 21.48 -62.34
N GLU A 7 -36.11 21.03 -63.59
CA GLU A 7 -34.83 20.66 -64.18
C GLU A 7 -33.93 21.88 -64.42
N GLU A 8 -34.49 22.99 -64.92
CA GLU A 8 -33.76 24.27 -65.07
C GLU A 8 -33.28 24.81 -63.73
N ARG A 9 -34.10 24.67 -62.67
CA ARG A 9 -33.75 25.10 -61.31
C ARG A 9 -32.67 24.21 -60.69
N LEU A 10 -32.68 22.90 -60.95
CA LEU A 10 -31.62 21.97 -60.56
C LEU A 10 -30.31 22.25 -61.32
N ALA A 11 -30.38 22.50 -62.63
CA ALA A 11 -29.22 22.87 -63.43
C ALA A 11 -28.59 24.18 -62.94
N ALA A 12 -29.40 25.20 -62.66
CA ALA A 12 -28.95 26.47 -62.10
C ALA A 12 -28.34 26.31 -60.70
N ALA A 13 -28.93 25.48 -59.83
CA ALA A 13 -28.39 25.21 -58.50
C ALA A 13 -27.04 24.47 -58.55
N ASN A 14 -26.89 23.49 -59.46
CA ASN A 14 -25.64 22.77 -59.65
C ASN A 14 -24.56 23.63 -60.30
N ALA A 15 -24.92 24.53 -61.24
CA ALA A 15 -24.00 25.51 -61.80
C ALA A 15 -23.55 26.57 -60.77
N ALA A 16 -24.46 27.00 -59.89
CA ALA A 16 -24.14 27.86 -58.75
C ALA A 16 -23.24 27.15 -57.72
N ALA A 17 -23.45 25.85 -57.47
CA ALA A 17 -22.55 25.05 -56.62
C ALA A 17 -21.15 24.92 -57.25
N ALA A 18 -21.06 24.65 -58.56
CA ALA A 18 -19.81 24.50 -59.29
C ALA A 18 -19.00 25.80 -59.45
N THR A 19 -19.61 26.97 -59.25
CA THR A 19 -18.94 28.28 -59.28
C THR A 19 -18.52 28.79 -57.91
N ASN A 20 -19.03 28.17 -56.83
CA ASN A 20 -18.66 28.51 -55.44
C ASN A 20 -17.65 27.52 -54.82
N THR A 21 -17.11 26.56 -55.58
CA THR A 21 -15.99 25.70 -55.14
C THR A 21 -14.64 26.39 -55.22
N ASP A 22 -14.55 27.65 -54.78
CA ASP A 22 -13.27 28.34 -54.55
C ASP A 22 -12.61 27.72 -53.32
N THR A 23 -11.92 26.61 -53.55
CA THR A 23 -11.43 25.69 -52.53
C THR A 23 -10.12 26.22 -51.93
N SER A 24 -10.21 27.36 -51.26
CA SER A 24 -9.14 27.94 -50.44
C SER A 24 -9.24 27.50 -48.96
N THR A 25 -9.71 26.28 -48.70
CA THR A 25 -9.33 25.62 -47.46
C THR A 25 -7.80 25.51 -47.45
N PRO A 26 -7.09 26.06 -46.46
CA PRO A 26 -5.64 26.04 -46.48
C PRO A 26 -5.18 24.60 -46.48
N HIS A 27 -4.50 24.19 -47.54
CA HIS A 27 -4.04 22.82 -47.75
C HIS A 27 -3.01 22.47 -46.66
N LYS A 28 -3.52 22.00 -45.50
CA LYS A 28 -2.70 21.46 -44.42
C LYS A 28 -1.96 20.27 -45.02
N LYS A 29 -0.65 20.49 -45.26
CA LYS A 29 0.26 19.46 -45.78
C LYS A 29 -0.05 18.13 -45.08
N PRO A 30 -0.29 17.04 -45.81
CA PRO A 30 -0.66 15.77 -45.19
C PRO A 30 0.40 15.43 -44.14
N LYS A 31 -0.04 15.20 -42.90
CA LYS A 31 0.86 14.78 -41.82
C LYS A 31 1.43 13.44 -42.28
N GLY A 32 2.75 13.31 -42.39
CA GLY A 32 3.35 12.04 -42.81
C GLY A 32 2.87 10.90 -41.92
N PHE A 33 2.60 9.72 -42.49
CA PHE A 33 2.02 8.54 -41.84
C PHE A 33 2.49 8.30 -40.38
N PHE A 34 3.80 8.36 -40.14
CA PHE A 34 4.40 8.21 -38.81
C PHE A 34 3.95 9.26 -37.77
N ARG A 35 3.64 10.49 -38.19
CA ARG A 35 3.07 11.52 -37.33
C ARG A 35 1.62 11.25 -36.97
N GLU A 36 0.82 10.70 -37.88
CA GLU A 36 -0.59 10.37 -37.60
C GLU A 36 -0.71 9.17 -36.65
N TRP A 37 0.09 8.13 -36.88
CA TRP A 37 0.23 7.02 -35.93
C TRP A 37 0.81 7.47 -34.59
N GLY A 38 1.80 8.37 -34.59
CA GLY A 38 2.34 8.95 -33.35
C GLY A 38 1.30 9.76 -32.55
N ASP A 39 0.48 10.58 -33.21
CA ASP A 39 -0.62 11.35 -32.60
C ASP A 39 -1.66 10.40 -31.98
N ALA A 40 -2.05 9.34 -32.71
CA ALA A 40 -3.00 8.34 -32.24
C ALA A 40 -2.47 7.53 -31.03
N ILE A 41 -1.20 7.11 -31.07
CA ILE A 41 -0.55 6.39 -29.95
C ILE A 41 -0.42 7.31 -28.73
N LEU A 42 0.00 8.56 -28.91
CA LEU A 42 0.09 9.55 -27.83
C LEU A 42 -1.27 9.79 -27.17
N PHE A 43 -2.31 10.00 -27.99
CA PHE A 43 -3.68 10.14 -27.51
C PHE A 43 -4.15 8.90 -26.74
N ALA A 44 -3.91 7.70 -27.27
CA ALA A 44 -4.27 6.44 -26.61
C ALA A 44 -3.55 6.25 -25.27
N VAL A 45 -2.26 6.60 -25.17
CA VAL A 45 -1.49 6.53 -23.92
C VAL A 45 -2.01 7.53 -22.89
N ILE A 46 -2.32 8.77 -23.29
CA ILE A 46 -2.90 9.78 -22.40
C ILE A 46 -4.28 9.34 -21.90
N ALA A 47 -5.16 8.90 -22.81
CA ALA A 47 -6.49 8.41 -22.48
C ALA A 47 -6.43 7.19 -21.54
N ALA A 48 -5.60 6.19 -21.85
CA ALA A 48 -5.40 5.01 -21.00
C ALA A 48 -4.85 5.37 -19.61
N THR A 49 -3.96 6.37 -19.53
CA THR A 49 -3.43 6.87 -18.24
C THR A 49 -4.52 7.55 -17.41
N LEU A 50 -5.34 8.41 -18.01
CA LEU A 50 -6.47 9.07 -17.35
C LEU A 50 -7.55 8.07 -16.90
N ILE A 51 -7.85 7.06 -17.73
CA ILE A 51 -8.78 5.98 -17.39
C ILE A 51 -8.23 5.16 -16.22
N ARG A 52 -7.00 4.63 -16.30
CA ARG A 52 -6.35 3.85 -15.22
C ARG A 52 -6.19 4.63 -13.91
N TRP A 53 -6.03 5.94 -14.01
CA TRP A 53 -6.01 6.84 -12.86
C TRP A 53 -7.39 6.90 -12.16
N ALA A 54 -8.46 7.14 -12.92
CA ALA A 54 -9.79 7.38 -12.35
C ALA A 54 -10.60 6.12 -12.06
N THR A 55 -10.60 5.11 -12.93
CA THR A 55 -11.63 4.06 -12.97
C THR A 55 -11.32 2.85 -12.09
N PHE A 56 -10.38 2.01 -12.54
CA PHE A 56 -10.03 0.74 -11.94
C PHE A 56 -8.58 0.36 -12.24
N GLU A 57 -8.05 -0.58 -11.46
CA GLU A 57 -6.74 -1.18 -11.68
C GLU A 57 -6.80 -2.68 -11.44
N ALA A 58 -6.09 -3.43 -12.29
CA ALA A 58 -5.91 -4.87 -12.12
C ALA A 58 -4.62 -5.11 -11.33
N TYR A 59 -4.71 -5.88 -10.24
CA TYR A 59 -3.57 -6.29 -9.42
C TYR A 59 -3.46 -7.81 -9.41
N THR A 60 -2.23 -8.33 -9.44
CA THR A 60 -1.93 -9.71 -9.07
C THR A 60 -1.58 -9.78 -7.58
N ILE A 61 -1.83 -10.92 -6.95
CA ILE A 61 -1.44 -11.16 -5.55
C ILE A 61 -0.11 -11.91 -5.49
N PRO A 62 1.02 -11.27 -5.09
CA PRO A 62 2.32 -11.92 -5.02
C PRO A 62 2.60 -12.61 -3.68
N THR A 63 1.82 -12.34 -2.63
CA THR A 63 2.10 -12.80 -1.25
C THR A 63 0.89 -13.46 -0.62
N PRO A 64 1.04 -14.58 0.12
CA PRO A 64 -0.07 -15.32 0.74
C PRO A 64 -0.63 -14.65 2.02
N SER A 65 -0.35 -13.37 2.30
CA SER A 65 -0.84 -12.72 3.53
C SER A 65 -2.37 -12.58 3.64
N MET A 66 -3.11 -12.86 2.56
CA MET A 66 -4.57 -12.94 2.53
C MET A 66 -5.04 -14.37 2.23
N GLU A 67 -4.18 -15.39 2.41
CA GLU A 67 -4.49 -16.79 2.18
C GLU A 67 -5.78 -17.23 2.89
N HIS A 68 -6.43 -18.26 2.34
CA HIS A 68 -7.79 -18.67 2.69
C HIS A 68 -8.91 -17.63 2.43
N SER A 69 -8.59 -16.37 2.11
CA SER A 69 -9.54 -15.40 1.53
C SER A 69 -9.25 -15.12 0.05
N LEU A 70 -7.98 -15.00 -0.32
CA LEU A 70 -7.47 -14.70 -1.66
C LEU A 70 -6.13 -15.43 -1.85
N LEU A 71 -5.92 -16.09 -2.99
CA LEU A 71 -4.76 -16.94 -3.23
C LEU A 71 -3.65 -16.20 -3.98
N VAL A 72 -2.42 -16.71 -3.85
CA VAL A 72 -1.27 -16.20 -4.63
C VAL A 72 -1.48 -16.51 -6.10
N GLY A 73 -1.31 -15.49 -6.94
CA GLY A 73 -1.59 -15.56 -8.39
C GLY A 73 -3.00 -15.15 -8.80
N ASP A 74 -3.92 -14.91 -7.85
CA ASP A 74 -5.24 -14.37 -8.18
C ASP A 74 -5.14 -12.95 -8.76
N TYR A 75 -6.05 -12.64 -9.69
CA TYR A 75 -6.18 -11.32 -10.33
C TYR A 75 -7.38 -10.57 -9.72
N LEU A 76 -7.14 -9.41 -9.13
CA LEU A 76 -8.15 -8.54 -8.56
C LEU A 76 -8.44 -7.34 -9.45
N PHE A 77 -9.72 -7.09 -9.74
CA PHE A 77 -10.17 -5.80 -10.28
C PHE A 77 -10.57 -4.87 -9.13
N VAL A 78 -9.77 -3.82 -8.92
CA VAL A 78 -9.98 -2.86 -7.83
C VAL A 78 -10.59 -1.58 -8.39
N SER A 79 -11.80 -1.25 -7.95
CA SER A 79 -12.48 -0.01 -8.36
C SER A 79 -11.99 1.18 -7.53
N LYS A 80 -11.41 2.18 -8.19
CA LYS A 80 -10.96 3.44 -7.56
C LYS A 80 -12.12 4.43 -7.40
N LEU A 81 -13.07 4.42 -8.33
CA LEU A 81 -14.27 5.28 -8.30
C LEU A 81 -15.12 5.10 -7.05
N HIS A 82 -15.28 3.87 -6.56
CA HIS A 82 -16.13 3.62 -5.39
C HIS A 82 -15.62 4.36 -4.15
N TYR A 83 -14.31 4.42 -3.91
CA TYR A 83 -13.72 5.01 -2.69
C TYR A 83 -13.04 6.37 -2.91
N GLY A 84 -13.23 6.98 -4.08
CA GLY A 84 -12.64 8.26 -4.44
C GLY A 84 -11.20 8.14 -4.96
N PRO A 85 -10.95 8.34 -6.28
CA PRO A 85 -9.59 8.33 -6.82
C PRO A 85 -8.78 9.50 -6.24
N ARG A 86 -7.47 9.26 -6.05
CA ARG A 86 -6.50 10.27 -5.56
C ARG A 86 -5.82 10.93 -6.75
N THR A 87 -5.67 12.25 -6.76
CA THR A 87 -4.89 12.95 -7.79
C THR A 87 -3.42 12.50 -7.76
N PRO A 88 -2.75 12.35 -8.91
CA PRO A 88 -1.34 11.98 -8.95
C PRO A 88 -0.52 13.07 -8.27
N GLN A 89 0.38 12.65 -7.37
CA GLN A 89 1.41 13.50 -6.79
C GLN A 89 2.55 13.69 -7.80
N THR A 90 2.78 12.71 -8.67
CA THR A 90 3.95 12.63 -9.54
C THR A 90 3.55 12.74 -11.02
N PRO A 91 3.34 13.96 -11.56
CA PRO A 91 2.88 14.14 -12.95
C PRO A 91 3.95 13.76 -13.99
N LEU A 92 5.24 13.83 -13.65
CA LEU A 92 6.35 13.50 -14.54
C LEU A 92 6.81 12.05 -14.31
N GLN A 93 5.96 11.12 -14.72
CA GLN A 93 6.19 9.67 -14.66
C GLN A 93 6.04 9.05 -16.06
N VAL A 94 6.83 8.02 -16.36
CA VAL A 94 6.64 7.21 -17.57
C VAL A 94 5.34 6.41 -17.46
N PRO A 95 4.38 6.57 -18.40
CA PRO A 95 3.09 5.88 -18.34
C PRO A 95 3.21 4.36 -18.19
N LEU A 96 2.22 3.75 -17.51
CA LEU A 96 2.08 2.31 -17.27
C LEU A 96 3.13 1.66 -16.34
N THR A 97 4.18 2.38 -15.93
CA THR A 97 5.19 1.91 -14.97
C THR A 97 4.76 2.14 -13.51
N HIS A 98 5.51 1.57 -12.55
CA HIS A 98 5.32 1.84 -11.11
C HIS A 98 6.53 2.63 -10.57
N GLN A 99 7.53 1.97 -9.97
CA GLN A 99 8.72 2.64 -9.38
C GLN A 99 9.94 2.71 -10.31
N THR A 100 10.16 1.68 -11.14
CA THR A 100 11.33 1.54 -12.00
C THR A 100 10.95 1.19 -13.43
N LEU A 101 11.84 1.53 -14.36
CA LEU A 101 11.77 1.08 -15.75
C LEU A 101 12.21 -0.38 -15.84
N TRP A 102 11.35 -1.20 -16.44
CA TRP A 102 11.60 -2.63 -16.62
C TRP A 102 12.89 -2.85 -17.42
N GLY A 103 13.78 -3.71 -16.91
CA GLY A 103 15.07 -4.04 -17.52
C GLY A 103 16.24 -3.10 -17.19
N PHE A 104 15.99 -1.86 -16.74
CA PHE A 104 17.07 -0.86 -16.56
C PHE A 104 17.34 -0.46 -15.11
N ASN A 105 16.44 -0.79 -14.17
CA ASN A 105 16.53 -0.40 -12.75
C ASN A 105 16.69 1.13 -12.53
N VAL A 106 16.31 1.92 -13.52
CA VAL A 106 16.24 3.39 -13.46
C VAL A 106 14.87 3.78 -12.93
N LYS A 107 14.83 4.79 -12.07
CA LYS A 107 13.62 5.40 -11.52
C LYS A 107 12.65 5.82 -12.66
N SER A 108 11.39 5.41 -12.58
CA SER A 108 10.38 5.66 -13.63
C SER A 108 9.81 7.08 -13.66
N TYR A 109 10.21 7.92 -12.70
CA TYR A 109 9.62 9.22 -12.42
C TYR A 109 10.67 10.25 -12.00
N SER A 110 10.33 11.54 -12.14
CA SER A 110 11.18 12.65 -11.74
C SER A 110 10.61 13.37 -10.52
N ASP A 111 11.47 13.67 -9.53
CA ASP A 111 11.08 14.43 -8.33
C ASP A 111 10.98 15.95 -8.58
N ALA A 112 11.32 16.42 -9.79
CA ALA A 112 11.42 17.85 -10.11
C ALA A 112 10.09 18.61 -9.93
N ILE A 113 8.95 17.92 -10.04
CA ILE A 113 7.61 18.47 -9.85
C ILE A 113 6.80 17.46 -9.03
N GLN A 114 6.44 17.84 -7.80
CA GLN A 114 5.47 17.09 -6.99
C GLN A 114 4.26 17.97 -6.69
N LEU A 115 3.07 17.42 -6.89
CA LEU A 115 1.78 18.08 -6.66
C LEU A 115 1.15 17.58 -5.35
N PRO A 116 0.41 18.44 -4.62
CA PRO A 116 -0.39 17.97 -3.49
C PRO A 116 -1.44 16.95 -3.95
N SER A 117 -1.46 15.78 -3.32
CA SER A 117 -2.47 14.74 -3.61
C SER A 117 -3.77 15.01 -2.84
N TYR A 118 -4.88 15.06 -3.58
CA TYR A 118 -6.23 15.19 -3.04
C TYR A 118 -7.04 13.95 -3.38
N ARG A 119 -7.94 13.53 -2.47
CA ARG A 119 -8.93 12.49 -2.75
C ARG A 119 -10.21 13.13 -3.28
N LEU A 120 -10.63 12.70 -4.47
CA LEU A 120 -11.91 13.07 -5.07
C LEU A 120 -13.06 12.33 -4.35
N PRO A 121 -14.31 12.84 -4.40
CA PRO A 121 -15.46 12.14 -3.81
C PRO A 121 -15.64 10.75 -4.46
N GLY A 122 -15.95 9.75 -3.63
CA GLY A 122 -16.31 8.40 -4.05
C GLY A 122 -17.81 8.14 -3.93
N PHE A 123 -18.27 7.04 -4.51
CA PHE A 123 -19.68 6.59 -4.41
C PHE A 123 -19.99 5.84 -3.10
N SER A 124 -18.98 5.39 -2.35
CA SER A 124 -19.10 4.69 -1.07
C SER A 124 -17.92 4.99 -0.15
N GLU A 125 -18.13 4.84 1.15
CA GLU A 125 -17.05 4.76 2.13
C GLU A 125 -16.60 3.31 2.34
N VAL A 126 -15.39 3.14 2.89
CA VAL A 126 -14.85 1.83 3.29
C VAL A 126 -15.60 1.32 4.51
N LYS A 127 -16.02 0.05 4.48
CA LYS A 127 -16.76 -0.62 5.55
C LYS A 127 -15.88 -1.64 6.24
N ARG A 128 -16.28 -2.01 7.46
CA ARG A 128 -15.65 -3.13 8.18
C ARG A 128 -15.81 -4.42 7.38
N ASN A 129 -14.76 -5.22 7.38
CA ASN A 129 -14.54 -6.44 6.60
C ASN A 129 -14.32 -6.29 5.09
N ASP A 130 -14.37 -5.08 4.52
CA ASP A 130 -13.99 -4.87 3.12
C ASP A 130 -12.52 -5.26 2.88
N VAL A 131 -12.22 -5.82 1.71
CA VAL A 131 -10.83 -5.98 1.24
C VAL A 131 -10.43 -4.68 0.55
N VAL A 132 -9.38 -4.05 1.07
CA VAL A 132 -8.89 -2.73 0.61
C VAL A 132 -7.48 -2.84 0.07
N VAL A 133 -7.20 -2.04 -0.96
CA VAL A 133 -5.86 -1.84 -1.51
C VAL A 133 -5.40 -0.43 -1.20
N PHE A 134 -4.21 -0.30 -0.60
CA PHE A 134 -3.67 0.98 -0.17
C PHE A 134 -2.15 1.04 -0.33
N ASN A 135 -1.64 2.25 -0.51
CA ASN A 135 -0.20 2.52 -0.54
C ASN A 135 0.35 2.45 0.90
N VAL A 136 1.45 1.72 1.08
CA VAL A 136 2.07 1.51 2.39
C VAL A 136 2.53 2.84 3.03
N PRO A 137 2.18 3.14 4.30
CA PRO A 137 2.45 4.45 4.89
C PRO A 137 3.91 4.66 5.33
N PHE A 138 4.68 3.59 5.58
CA PHE A 138 6.07 3.67 6.06
C PHE A 138 7.12 3.71 4.94
N GLU A 139 6.71 3.67 3.69
CA GLU A 139 7.62 3.67 2.53
C GLU A 139 7.94 5.11 2.08
N ASP A 140 8.71 5.84 2.89
CA ASP A 140 8.93 7.29 2.66
C ASP A 140 9.94 7.62 1.54
N MET A 141 10.64 6.61 1.00
CA MET A 141 11.54 6.76 -0.16
C MET A 141 10.80 7.01 -1.49
N HIS A 142 9.48 6.80 -1.52
CA HIS A 142 8.64 6.97 -2.71
C HIS A 142 7.49 7.96 -2.43
N PRO A 143 7.08 8.79 -3.41
CA PRO A 143 5.91 9.64 -3.30
C PRO A 143 4.64 8.78 -3.13
N ALA A 144 3.60 9.33 -2.51
CA ALA A 144 2.50 8.54 -1.94
C ALA A 144 1.66 7.76 -2.96
N ASP A 145 1.76 8.10 -4.25
CA ASP A 145 1.15 7.40 -5.38
C ASP A 145 2.00 6.24 -5.91
N LEU A 146 3.32 6.23 -5.68
CA LEU A 146 4.27 5.22 -6.18
C LEU A 146 4.81 4.27 -5.10
N ARG A 147 4.35 4.38 -3.85
CA ARG A 147 4.63 3.41 -2.80
C ARG A 147 3.95 2.06 -3.08
N THR A 148 4.51 0.99 -2.56
CA THR A 148 4.01 -0.39 -2.67
C THR A 148 2.53 -0.47 -2.30
N ASN A 149 1.75 -1.22 -3.07
CA ASN A 149 0.33 -1.48 -2.80
C ASN A 149 0.17 -2.73 -1.93
N TYR A 150 -0.48 -2.60 -0.77
CA TYR A 150 -0.83 -3.71 0.10
C TYR A 150 -2.33 -3.99 0.04
N ILE A 151 -2.69 -5.27 0.03
CA ILE A 151 -4.06 -5.78 0.05
C ILE A 151 -4.32 -6.34 1.45
N LYS A 152 -5.30 -5.80 2.17
CA LYS A 152 -5.66 -6.22 3.55
C LYS A 152 -7.17 -6.12 3.78
N ARG A 153 -7.67 -6.78 4.83
CA ARG A 153 -9.05 -6.61 5.31
C ARG A 153 -9.15 -5.42 6.26
N CYS A 154 -10.13 -4.53 6.03
CA CYS A 154 -10.41 -3.40 6.91
C CYS A 154 -11.18 -3.87 8.16
N VAL A 155 -10.49 -4.05 9.28
CA VAL A 155 -11.13 -4.54 10.53
C VAL A 155 -11.94 -3.45 11.24
N ALA A 156 -11.43 -2.22 11.23
CA ALA A 156 -12.01 -1.06 11.91
C ALA A 156 -11.90 0.20 11.03
N VAL A 157 -12.87 1.09 11.15
CA VAL A 157 -12.97 2.35 10.39
C VAL A 157 -12.76 3.57 11.28
N ALA A 158 -12.67 4.77 10.70
CA ALA A 158 -12.45 5.99 11.46
C ALA A 158 -13.53 6.20 12.54
N GLY A 159 -13.10 6.43 13.78
CA GLY A 159 -13.98 6.56 14.96
C GLY A 159 -14.18 5.28 15.76
N ASP A 160 -13.75 4.11 15.26
CA ASP A 160 -13.79 2.86 16.02
C ASP A 160 -12.69 2.78 17.08
N VAL A 161 -13.01 2.09 18.18
CA VAL A 161 -12.03 1.56 19.14
C VAL A 161 -11.77 0.10 18.82
N LEU A 162 -10.54 -0.20 18.37
CA LEU A 162 -10.06 -1.55 18.12
C LEU A 162 -9.26 -2.06 19.32
N GLU A 163 -9.60 -3.24 19.83
CA GLU A 163 -8.83 -3.94 20.87
C GLU A 163 -8.57 -5.39 20.44
N ILE A 164 -7.44 -5.96 20.86
CA ILE A 164 -7.15 -7.39 20.69
C ILE A 164 -6.88 -7.97 22.07
N LYS A 165 -7.69 -8.94 22.50
CA LYS A 165 -7.65 -9.54 23.84
C LYS A 165 -7.67 -11.05 23.68
N ASN A 166 -6.61 -11.73 24.12
CA ASN A 166 -6.47 -13.19 24.00
C ASN A 166 -6.73 -13.69 22.57
N LEU A 167 -6.08 -13.04 21.59
CA LEU A 167 -6.21 -13.27 20.13
C LEU A 167 -7.58 -12.91 19.52
N GLN A 168 -8.64 -12.81 20.31
CA GLN A 168 -9.93 -12.28 19.85
C GLN A 168 -9.84 -10.77 19.57
N VAL A 169 -10.29 -10.38 18.37
CA VAL A 169 -10.48 -8.98 17.99
C VAL A 169 -11.80 -8.45 18.54
N TYR A 170 -11.80 -7.23 19.07
CA TYR A 170 -12.99 -6.49 19.51
C TYR A 170 -13.05 -5.13 18.80
N VAL A 171 -14.24 -4.74 18.34
CA VAL A 171 -14.53 -3.43 17.76
C VAL A 171 -15.64 -2.77 18.56
N ASN A 172 -15.36 -1.58 19.12
CA ASN A 172 -16.28 -0.84 20.00
C ASN A 172 -16.79 -1.71 21.18
N GLY A 173 -15.89 -2.50 21.77
CA GLY A 173 -16.18 -3.40 22.90
C GLY A 173 -16.94 -4.68 22.55
N LYS A 174 -17.39 -4.86 21.30
CA LYS A 174 -18.06 -6.09 20.83
C LYS A 174 -17.04 -7.02 20.18
N PRO A 175 -17.08 -8.34 20.39
CA PRO A 175 -16.21 -9.27 19.67
C PRO A 175 -16.51 -9.18 18.16
N ALA A 176 -15.46 -9.12 17.36
CA ALA A 176 -15.57 -9.23 15.91
C ALA A 176 -15.84 -10.69 15.52
N VAL A 177 -16.32 -10.91 14.29
CA VAL A 177 -16.49 -12.25 13.74
C VAL A 177 -15.16 -12.70 13.15
N ASP A 178 -14.57 -13.75 13.72
CA ASP A 178 -13.35 -14.34 13.20
C ASP A 178 -13.62 -15.06 11.86
N PRO A 179 -12.73 -14.94 10.85
CA PRO A 179 -12.86 -15.71 9.61
C PRO A 179 -12.83 -17.24 9.87
N PRO A 180 -13.57 -18.07 9.11
CA PRO A 180 -13.63 -19.51 9.34
C PRO A 180 -12.28 -20.25 9.29
N GLN A 181 -11.30 -19.72 8.57
CA GLN A 181 -9.94 -20.26 8.48
C GLN A 181 -8.92 -19.33 9.18
N SER A 182 -9.33 -18.62 10.22
CA SER A 182 -8.41 -17.79 11.03
C SER A 182 -7.32 -18.66 11.64
N GLN A 183 -6.07 -18.23 11.46
CA GLN A 183 -4.89 -18.88 11.99
C GLN A 183 -4.35 -18.13 13.20
N ASN A 184 -3.75 -18.85 14.14
CA ASN A 184 -2.96 -18.29 15.24
C ASN A 184 -1.51 -18.75 15.12
N ARG A 185 -0.61 -18.00 15.74
CA ARG A 185 0.81 -18.35 15.82
C ARG A 185 1.05 -19.38 16.92
N TYR A 186 1.71 -20.47 16.58
CA TYR A 186 2.10 -21.55 17.49
C TYR A 186 3.61 -21.79 17.44
N PHE A 187 4.16 -22.09 18.61
CA PHE A 187 5.50 -22.64 18.78
C PHE A 187 5.40 -24.16 18.93
N LEU A 188 5.97 -24.90 17.98
CA LEU A 188 6.04 -26.36 17.97
C LEU A 188 7.43 -26.78 18.44
N GLN A 189 7.55 -27.29 19.67
CA GLN A 189 8.77 -27.97 20.11
C GLN A 189 8.73 -29.40 19.59
N VAL A 190 9.80 -29.85 18.92
CA VAL A 190 9.86 -31.19 18.30
C VAL A 190 11.08 -31.98 18.77
N ASN A 191 11.02 -33.30 18.64
CA ASN A 191 12.13 -34.19 18.98
C ASN A 191 13.19 -34.22 17.87
N GLU A 192 12.74 -34.17 16.62
CA GLU A 192 13.54 -34.20 15.39
C GLU A 192 12.90 -33.28 14.33
N PRO A 193 13.67 -32.76 13.35
CA PRO A 193 13.12 -31.90 12.30
C PRO A 193 11.94 -32.55 11.55
N VAL A 194 10.85 -31.79 11.41
CA VAL A 194 9.63 -32.24 10.74
C VAL A 194 9.82 -32.14 9.22
N ARG A 195 9.44 -33.19 8.50
CA ARG A 195 9.48 -33.23 7.03
C ARG A 195 8.52 -32.20 6.43
N ASP A 196 9.01 -31.38 5.50
CA ASP A 196 8.30 -30.31 4.79
C ASP A 196 6.89 -30.70 4.32
N LYS A 197 6.75 -31.93 3.79
CA LYS A 197 5.48 -32.48 3.30
C LYS A 197 4.38 -32.49 4.37
N VAL A 198 4.72 -32.67 5.65
CA VAL A 198 3.75 -32.65 6.76
C VAL A 198 3.14 -31.26 6.93
N PHE A 199 3.94 -30.19 6.78
CA PHE A 199 3.42 -28.83 6.81
C PHE A 199 2.51 -28.55 5.60
N GLN A 200 2.92 -28.98 4.41
CA GLN A 200 2.14 -28.84 3.17
C GLN A 200 0.81 -29.59 3.23
N GLU A 201 0.80 -30.84 3.71
CA GLU A 201 -0.41 -31.66 3.89
C GLU A 201 -1.37 -31.08 4.95
N GLN A 202 -0.86 -30.28 5.88
CA GLN A 202 -1.66 -29.55 6.88
C GLN A 202 -1.99 -28.11 6.49
N GLY A 203 -1.62 -27.67 5.27
CA GLY A 203 -1.87 -26.32 4.78
C GLY A 203 -1.11 -25.22 5.49
N ILE A 204 0.02 -25.53 6.15
CA ILE A 204 0.89 -24.54 6.80
C ILE A 204 1.88 -23.98 5.77
N SER A 205 1.87 -22.65 5.61
CA SER A 205 2.86 -21.90 4.83
C SER A 205 3.71 -21.01 5.76
N ASP A 206 4.91 -20.64 5.32
CA ASP A 206 5.67 -19.51 5.90
C ASP A 206 6.10 -18.56 4.78
N PHE A 207 5.45 -17.41 4.70
CA PHE A 207 5.72 -16.39 3.69
C PHE A 207 7.08 -15.69 3.84
N ASN A 208 7.77 -15.87 4.98
CA ASN A 208 9.11 -15.35 5.23
C ASN A 208 10.20 -16.34 4.80
N SER A 209 9.82 -17.60 4.53
CA SER A 209 10.70 -18.67 4.09
C SER A 209 10.81 -18.69 2.56
N PRO A 210 12.03 -18.70 1.97
CA PRO A 210 12.20 -18.80 0.52
C PRO A 210 11.59 -20.06 -0.11
N THR A 211 11.42 -21.13 0.68
CA THR A 211 10.80 -22.39 0.25
C THR A 211 9.28 -22.45 0.54
N GLY A 212 8.71 -21.41 1.15
CA GLY A 212 7.29 -21.37 1.55
C GLY A 212 6.92 -22.30 2.70
N VAL A 213 7.85 -23.08 3.25
CA VAL A 213 7.65 -23.98 4.39
C VAL A 213 8.40 -23.50 5.64
N PRO A 214 7.85 -23.69 6.85
CA PRO A 214 8.50 -23.30 8.10
C PRO A 214 9.87 -23.95 8.28
N GLN A 215 10.86 -23.17 8.73
CA GLN A 215 12.22 -23.65 8.97
C GLN A 215 12.48 -23.90 10.46
N PRO A 216 13.26 -24.94 10.84
CA PRO A 216 13.55 -25.24 12.23
C PRO A 216 14.49 -24.20 12.85
N GLN A 217 14.12 -23.71 14.03
CA GLN A 217 14.94 -22.89 14.90
C GLN A 217 15.50 -23.78 16.02
N MET A 218 16.81 -23.72 16.26
CA MET A 218 17.44 -24.50 17.33
C MET A 218 17.27 -23.79 18.67
N THR A 219 16.72 -24.50 19.66
CA THR A 219 16.56 -24.01 21.03
C THR A 219 17.31 -24.91 22.00
N GLN A 220 17.44 -24.47 23.26
CA GLN A 220 18.02 -25.28 24.34
C GLN A 220 17.28 -26.61 24.57
N MET A 221 16.03 -26.75 24.11
CA MET A 221 15.20 -27.95 24.29
C MET A 221 15.17 -28.87 23.05
N GLY A 222 15.91 -28.53 21.99
CA GLY A 222 15.90 -29.20 20.69
C GLY A 222 15.35 -28.30 19.56
N PRO A 223 15.21 -28.85 18.33
CA PRO A 223 14.59 -28.15 17.21
C PRO A 223 13.14 -27.73 17.52
N ALA A 224 12.75 -26.55 17.06
CA ALA A 224 11.40 -26.04 17.18
C ALA A 224 11.00 -25.23 15.93
N TYR A 225 9.70 -25.04 15.72
CA TYR A 225 9.15 -24.26 14.62
C TYR A 225 8.21 -23.18 15.14
N VAL A 226 8.20 -22.02 14.50
CA VAL A 226 7.11 -21.04 14.64
C VAL A 226 6.25 -21.18 13.39
N VAL A 227 4.96 -21.49 13.58
CA VAL A 227 4.01 -21.69 12.48
C VAL A 227 2.77 -20.85 12.72
N ASP A 228 2.18 -20.31 11.66
CA ASP A 228 0.81 -19.80 11.68
C ASP A 228 -0.11 -20.95 11.22
N ALA A 229 -1.11 -21.30 12.02
CA ALA A 229 -1.93 -22.49 11.81
C ALA A 229 -3.34 -22.35 12.41
N THR A 230 -4.31 -23.13 11.90
CA THR A 230 -5.66 -23.17 12.50
C THR A 230 -5.62 -23.91 13.86
N PRO A 231 -6.58 -23.64 14.77
CA PRO A 231 -6.70 -24.42 16.02
C PRO A 231 -6.82 -25.92 15.79
N GLN A 232 -7.51 -26.34 14.73
CA GLN A 232 -7.68 -27.75 14.35
C GLN A 232 -6.36 -28.38 13.91
N THR A 233 -5.56 -27.65 13.12
CA THR A 233 -4.20 -28.05 12.75
C THR A 233 -3.28 -28.15 13.98
N ALA A 234 -3.38 -27.22 14.94
CA ALA A 234 -2.62 -27.29 16.18
C ALA A 234 -2.97 -28.54 17.02
N GLU A 235 -4.26 -28.92 17.09
CA GLU A 235 -4.69 -30.18 17.71
C GLU A 235 -4.24 -31.44 16.96
N PHE A 236 -4.05 -31.37 15.63
CA PHE A 236 -3.40 -32.44 14.87
C PHE A 236 -1.94 -32.62 15.30
N PHE A 237 -1.17 -31.53 15.40
CA PHE A 237 0.24 -31.59 15.82
C PHE A 237 0.40 -32.09 17.26
N LYS A 238 -0.45 -31.67 18.20
CA LYS A 238 -0.44 -32.18 19.59
C LYS A 238 -0.54 -33.70 19.73
N LYS A 239 -1.07 -34.40 18.72
CA LYS A 239 -1.26 -35.86 18.71
C LYS A 239 -0.09 -36.63 18.07
N GLN A 240 0.89 -35.94 17.50
CA GLN A 240 2.00 -36.57 16.80
C GLN A 240 3.15 -36.93 17.76
N SER A 241 3.73 -38.12 17.61
CA SER A 241 4.82 -38.62 18.47
C SER A 241 6.13 -37.82 18.36
N PHE A 242 6.35 -37.13 17.25
CA PHE A 242 7.53 -36.27 17.04
C PHE A 242 7.38 -34.87 17.67
N ILE A 243 6.19 -34.50 18.14
CA ILE A 243 5.92 -33.22 18.81
C ILE A 243 6.08 -33.39 20.32
N LYS A 244 6.98 -32.60 20.90
CA LYS A 244 7.24 -32.52 22.35
C LYS A 244 6.32 -31.51 23.04
N GLY A 245 5.84 -30.50 22.31
CA GLY A 245 4.85 -29.55 22.82
C GLY A 245 4.36 -28.57 21.75
N VAL A 246 3.11 -28.14 21.88
CA VAL A 246 2.48 -27.10 21.06
C VAL A 246 2.04 -25.97 21.98
N VAL A 247 2.67 -24.81 21.87
CA VAL A 247 2.39 -23.63 22.68
C VAL A 247 1.85 -22.52 21.79
N LEU A 248 0.80 -21.84 22.24
CA LEU A 248 0.22 -20.68 21.54
C LEU A 248 1.09 -19.43 21.81
N ASP A 249 1.54 -18.71 20.76
CA ASP A 249 2.26 -17.43 20.92
C ASP A 249 1.27 -16.32 21.29
N GLN A 250 0.89 -16.31 22.58
CA GLN A 250 0.01 -15.31 23.17
C GLN A 250 0.81 -14.41 24.11
N ALA A 251 0.67 -13.09 23.94
CA ALA A 251 1.22 -12.13 24.90
C ALA A 251 0.53 -12.25 26.27
N PRO A 252 1.24 -12.12 27.40
CA PRO A 252 0.63 -12.11 28.73
C PRO A 252 -0.43 -11.00 28.86
N ALA A 253 -1.50 -11.28 29.61
CA ALA A 253 -2.55 -10.31 29.86
C ALA A 253 -2.00 -9.01 30.47
N GLY A 254 -2.44 -7.86 29.95
CA GLY A 254 -1.96 -6.54 30.38
C GLY A 254 -0.67 -6.06 29.70
N GLN A 255 0.05 -6.91 28.96
CA GLN A 255 1.23 -6.50 28.18
C GLN A 255 0.84 -6.18 26.73
N GLY A 256 0.77 -4.89 26.38
CA GLY A 256 0.66 -4.46 24.99
C GLY A 256 1.96 -4.71 24.22
N ARG A 257 1.89 -5.14 22.96
CA ARG A 257 3.06 -5.20 22.06
C ARG A 257 3.21 -3.85 21.30
N PRO A 258 4.08 -2.91 21.71
CA PRO A 258 4.12 -1.55 21.15
C PRO A 258 4.53 -1.47 19.68
N ARG A 259 5.09 -2.55 19.10
CA ARG A 259 5.39 -2.65 17.66
C ARG A 259 4.15 -2.80 16.76
N TYR A 260 3.01 -3.22 17.30
CA TYR A 260 1.81 -3.53 16.51
C TYR A 260 0.80 -2.37 16.53
N PHE A 261 0.63 -1.75 17.70
CA PHE A 261 -0.16 -0.54 17.85
C PHE A 261 0.55 0.41 18.82
N PRO A 262 0.59 1.73 18.53
CA PRO A 262 0.99 2.71 19.53
C PRO A 262 -0.01 2.62 20.68
N ILE A 263 0.47 2.31 21.88
CA ILE A 263 -0.35 2.28 23.08
C ILE A 263 -0.83 3.71 23.33
N THR A 264 -2.07 4.01 22.96
CA THR A 264 -2.76 5.17 23.53
C THR A 264 -3.11 4.76 24.95
N PRO A 265 -2.46 5.32 26.00
CA PRO A 265 -2.75 4.91 27.36
C PRO A 265 -4.23 5.17 27.65
N ILE A 266 -4.88 4.21 28.32
CA ILE A 266 -6.32 4.28 28.68
C ILE A 266 -6.51 5.23 29.86
N THR A 267 -5.98 6.45 29.75
CA THR A 267 -6.22 7.52 30.70
C THR A 267 -7.54 8.18 30.33
N ARG A 268 -8.52 8.12 31.26
CA ARG A 268 -9.91 8.57 31.12
C ARG A 268 -10.08 10.10 30.95
N THR A 269 -9.06 10.79 30.44
CA THR A 269 -8.90 12.25 30.43
C THR A 269 -8.67 12.80 29.01
N ALA A 270 -8.36 11.94 28.03
CA ALA A 270 -8.08 12.35 26.65
C ALA A 270 -9.34 12.54 25.78
N ARG A 271 -10.41 13.14 26.32
CA ARG A 271 -11.50 13.72 25.48
C ARG A 271 -11.07 15.07 24.91
N ARG A 272 -9.95 15.12 24.18
CA ARG A 272 -9.67 16.24 23.26
C ARG A 272 -10.04 15.78 21.86
N PRO A 273 -11.01 16.41 21.18
CA PRO A 273 -11.25 16.11 19.78
C PRO A 273 -9.96 16.41 19.00
N LEU A 274 -9.59 15.52 18.08
CA LEU A 274 -8.51 15.75 17.13
C LEU A 274 -8.83 17.07 16.40
N ARG A 275 -8.05 18.13 16.68
CA ARG A 275 -8.21 19.41 16.00
C ARG A 275 -7.91 19.17 14.52
N ARG A 276 -8.96 19.27 13.71
CA ARG A 276 -8.90 19.34 12.25
C ARG A 276 -7.79 20.34 11.88
N SER A 277 -6.75 19.90 11.17
CA SER A 277 -5.64 20.76 10.76
C SER A 277 -6.05 21.64 9.58
N GLN A 278 -7.00 22.55 9.83
CA GLN A 278 -7.20 23.74 9.00
C GLN A 278 -6.22 24.79 9.50
N ASN A 279 -5.19 25.05 8.69
CA ASN A 279 -4.62 26.37 8.38
C ASN A 279 -3.23 26.19 7.76
N LEU A 280 -3.22 26.02 6.43
CA LEU A 280 -2.11 26.41 5.59
C LEU A 280 -2.50 27.76 4.99
N GLU A 281 -2.34 28.81 5.80
CA GLU A 281 -2.44 30.19 5.32
C GLU A 281 -1.11 30.91 5.55
N GLN A 282 -0.63 31.48 4.45
CA GLN A 282 0.15 32.71 4.35
C GLN A 282 1.47 32.76 5.14
N GLY A 283 2.57 32.65 4.39
CA GLY A 283 3.90 32.87 4.93
C GLY A 283 4.11 34.33 5.32
N GLN A 284 4.76 34.56 6.47
CA GLN A 284 5.35 35.85 6.78
C GLN A 284 6.76 35.65 7.35
N LEU A 285 7.74 35.97 6.51
CA LEU A 285 9.17 36.01 6.84
C LEU A 285 9.44 36.92 8.04
N ARG A 286 10.09 36.43 9.10
CA ARG A 286 10.95 37.23 9.99
C ARG A 286 12.17 36.43 10.46
N PRO A 287 13.33 37.08 10.74
CA PRO A 287 14.64 36.46 10.57
C PRO A 287 15.20 35.83 11.85
N ALA A 288 16.16 34.92 11.66
CA ALA A 288 17.01 34.43 12.73
C ALA A 288 17.86 35.56 13.33
N THR A 289 17.94 35.62 14.66
CA THR A 289 18.87 36.48 15.40
C THR A 289 19.85 35.61 16.20
N VAL A 290 21.10 36.06 16.25
CA VAL A 290 22.29 35.30 16.68
C VAL A 290 22.43 35.24 18.22
N ALA A 291 23.19 34.25 18.68
CA ALA A 291 23.37 33.85 20.08
C ALA A 291 24.29 34.77 20.93
N GLN A 292 24.03 34.78 22.24
CA GLN A 292 24.92 35.04 23.40
C GLN A 292 24.05 34.87 24.68
N GLY A 293 24.48 34.31 25.81
CA GLY A 293 25.70 33.60 26.21
C GLY A 293 25.65 33.22 27.71
N ARG A 294 26.69 32.53 28.22
CA ARG A 294 26.97 32.21 29.63
C ARG A 294 26.14 31.09 30.31
N PRO A 295 26.85 30.17 31.00
CA PRO A 295 26.47 29.78 32.37
C PRO A 295 27.64 29.91 33.36
N ASP A 296 27.42 30.57 34.49
CA ASP A 296 28.19 30.39 35.72
C ASP A 296 27.57 29.19 36.49
N GLY A 297 28.21 28.42 37.38
CA GLY A 297 29.58 28.38 37.90
C GLY A 297 29.61 27.65 39.27
N ALA A 298 30.65 26.84 39.55
CA ALA A 298 30.93 26.14 40.83
C ALA A 298 29.96 24.98 41.24
N ALA A 299 30.32 23.97 42.05
CA ALA A 299 31.59 23.50 42.68
C ALA A 299 31.46 21.98 43.03
N HIS A 300 32.34 21.07 42.59
CA HIS A 300 33.54 20.53 43.29
C HIS A 300 33.34 19.47 44.42
N SER A 301 33.74 18.21 44.13
CA SER A 301 34.48 17.22 44.97
C SER A 301 34.32 15.83 44.30
N GLY A 302 35.33 15.13 43.78
CA GLY A 302 36.41 14.41 44.50
C GLY A 302 35.92 13.01 44.94
N LYS A 303 36.55 11.86 44.64
CA LYS A 303 37.91 11.52 44.17
C LYS A 303 37.99 10.02 43.74
N HIS A 304 38.86 9.68 42.77
CA HIS A 304 39.51 8.37 42.50
C HIS A 304 38.68 7.07 42.33
N ALA A 305 39.16 5.97 41.72
CA ALA A 305 40.03 5.73 40.56
C ALA A 305 40.17 4.20 40.31
N HIS A 306 39.79 3.68 39.12
CA HIS A 306 40.46 2.53 38.50
C HIS A 306 40.09 2.33 37.02
N LEU A 307 41.13 2.13 36.21
CA LEU A 307 41.16 1.50 34.88
C LEU A 307 41.52 0.01 35.05
N PRO A 308 41.62 -0.85 34.01
CA PRO A 308 41.41 -0.64 32.56
C PRO A 308 40.18 -1.46 32.05
N GLU A 309 39.98 -1.93 30.80
CA GLU A 309 40.79 -2.00 29.56
C GLU A 309 39.90 -2.26 28.30
N ASN A 310 40.55 -2.41 27.14
CA ASN A 310 40.14 -3.17 25.94
C ASN A 310 38.94 -2.71 25.08
N HIS A 311 39.29 -1.91 24.07
CA HIS A 311 39.16 -2.21 22.62
C HIS A 311 38.12 -3.30 22.23
N HIS A 312 37.18 -3.06 21.32
CA HIS A 312 37.48 -2.86 19.89
C HIS A 312 36.31 -2.23 19.12
N ALA A 313 36.63 -1.46 18.07
CA ALA A 313 35.66 -1.02 17.07
C ALA A 313 35.41 -2.13 16.03
N LEU A 314 34.20 -2.19 15.47
CA LEU A 314 33.97 -2.76 14.14
C LEU A 314 32.80 -2.06 13.42
N ARG A 315 33.07 -1.71 12.16
CA ARG A 315 32.15 -1.19 11.14
C ARG A 315 31.45 -2.36 10.42
N ALA A 316 30.55 -1.99 9.51
CA ALA A 316 29.96 -2.82 8.44
C ALA A 316 28.79 -3.73 8.90
N GLN A 317 27.75 -3.93 8.08
CA GLN A 317 27.45 -3.37 6.75
C GLN A 317 25.93 -3.30 6.55
#